data_AF-A0A151I6D7-F1
#
_entry.id   AF-A0A151I6D7-F1
#
_cell.length_a   1.000
_cell.length_b   1.000
_cell.length_c   1.000
_cell.angle_alpha   90.00
_cell.angle_beta   90.00
_cell.angle_gamma   90.00
#
_symmetry.space_group_name_H-M   'P 1'
#
loop_
_entity.id
_entity.type
_entity.pdbx_description
1 polymer ?
#
loop_
_entity_poly.entity_id
_entity_poly.type
_entity_poly.pdbx_seq_one_letter_code
_entity_poly.pdbx_strand_id
1 'polypeptide(L)'
;MLQQWKWHKQNILTFGAIILNEDMTKVILMQNYWENNNWGFPKGKIEKHEEPYKCAIREVKEAGFDISKSKILNNKVVRLYAVWGVPAKTKFQPIARQEIKDVDWSNIKDLPTTTHDVTTLIYECDR
;
A
#
# COMPACT_ATOMS: atom_id res chain seq x y z
N MET A 1 19.80 -12.19 21.94
CA MET A 1 18.51 -11.52 22.20
C MET A 1 18.10 -10.52 21.11
N LEU A 2 18.90 -9.51 20.74
CA LEU A 2 18.53 -8.55 19.68
C LEU A 2 18.33 -9.16 18.27
N GLN A 3 19.09 -10.21 17.94
CA GLN A 3 18.99 -10.88 16.63
C GLN A 3 17.67 -11.66 16.46
N GLN A 4 17.17 -12.31 17.54
CA GLN A 4 15.88 -13.01 17.52
C GLN A 4 14.69 -12.03 17.37
N TRP A 5 14.78 -10.82 17.94
CA TRP A 5 13.76 -9.79 17.77
C TRP A 5 13.72 -9.21 16.34
N LYS A 6 14.89 -9.02 15.72
CA LYS A 6 14.99 -8.62 14.30
C LYS A 6 14.40 -9.69 13.37
N TRP A 7 14.69 -10.97 13.61
CA TRP A 7 14.15 -12.07 12.81
C TRP A 7 12.63 -12.21 12.94
N HIS A 8 12.09 -12.08 14.16
CA HIS A 8 10.64 -12.11 14.38
C HIS A 8 9.91 -10.94 13.70
N LYS A 9 10.52 -9.75 13.64
CA LYS A 9 9.95 -8.58 12.95
C LYS A 9 9.97 -8.68 11.42
N GLN A 10 10.85 -9.49 10.83
CA GLN A 10 11.02 -9.65 9.38
C GLN A 10 10.00 -10.61 8.74
N ASN A 11 9.41 -11.54 9.52
CA ASN A 11 8.43 -12.51 9.02
C ASN A 11 6.97 -12.13 9.27
N ILE A 12 6.70 -10.91 9.73
CA ILE A 12 5.32 -10.45 9.94
C ILE A 12 4.70 -10.20 8.57
N LEU A 13 3.61 -10.90 8.29
CA LEU A 13 2.85 -10.71 7.05
C LEU A 13 2.33 -9.27 6.99
N THR A 14 2.44 -8.68 5.80
CA THR A 14 1.86 -7.38 5.51
C THR A 14 0.65 -7.54 4.61
N PHE A 15 -0.38 -6.74 4.87
CA PHE A 15 -1.61 -6.70 4.09
C PHE A 15 -1.92 -5.27 3.69
N GLY A 16 -2.55 -5.11 2.53
CA GLY A 16 -2.81 -3.82 1.93
C GLY A 16 -3.74 -3.90 0.73
N ALA A 17 -3.79 -2.84 -0.08
CA ALA A 17 -4.59 -2.82 -1.28
C ALA A 17 -3.91 -2.17 -2.48
N ILE A 18 -4.30 -2.63 -3.67
CA ILE A 18 -4.02 -1.98 -4.94
C ILE A 18 -5.29 -1.24 -5.33
N ILE A 19 -5.22 0.10 -5.30
CA ILE A 19 -6.35 0.97 -5.59
C ILE A 19 -6.18 1.50 -7.01
N LEU A 20 -7.11 1.12 -7.88
CA LEU A 20 -7.12 1.48 -9.30
C LEU A 20 -8.16 2.57 -9.56
N ASN A 21 -7.84 3.49 -10.47
CA ASN A 21 -8.82 4.44 -10.97
C ASN A 21 -9.88 3.74 -11.85
N GLU A 22 -10.94 4.47 -12.20
CA GLU A 22 -12.04 3.98 -13.06
C GLU A 22 -11.56 3.39 -14.39
N ASP A 23 -10.55 4.01 -15.01
CA ASP A 23 -10.00 3.58 -16.30
C ASP A 23 -8.89 2.51 -16.17
N MET A 24 -8.55 2.08 -14.95
CA MET A 24 -7.46 1.13 -14.68
C MET A 24 -6.12 1.54 -15.30
N THR A 25 -5.83 2.83 -15.35
CA THR A 25 -4.58 3.40 -15.89
C THR A 25 -3.61 3.86 -14.81
N LYS A 26 -4.12 4.15 -13.61
CA LYS A 26 -3.37 4.67 -12.47
C LYS A 26 -3.65 3.87 -11.20
N VAL A 27 -2.64 3.82 -10.34
CA VAL A 27 -2.71 3.23 -9.00
C VAL A 27 -2.30 4.23 -7.94
N ILE A 28 -2.77 4.03 -6.71
CA ILE A 28 -2.28 4.78 -5.56
C ILE A 28 -1.00 4.17 -5.02
N LEU A 29 0.00 5.03 -4.83
CA LEU A 29 1.22 4.72 -4.10
C LEU A 29 1.42 5.73 -2.97
N MET A 30 2.12 5.29 -1.93
CA MET A 30 2.51 6.09 -0.78
C MET A 30 4.03 6.18 -0.70
N GLN A 31 4.52 7.36 -0.37
CA GLN A 31 5.92 7.61 -0.06
C GLN A 31 6.11 7.63 1.46
N ASN A 32 7.06 6.84 1.97
CA ASN A 32 7.41 6.84 3.39
C ASN A 32 8.35 8.01 3.74
N TYR A 33 8.23 8.58 4.94
CA TYR A 33 9.10 9.68 5.40
C TYR A 33 10.58 9.30 5.50
N TRP A 34 10.88 8.06 5.88
CA TRP A 34 12.25 7.61 6.18
C TRP A 34 12.97 6.97 4.99
N GLU A 35 12.27 6.73 3.89
CA GLU A 35 12.82 6.07 2.70
C GLU A 35 12.87 7.08 1.57
N ASN A 36 14.09 7.56 1.24
CA ASN A 36 14.26 8.54 0.17
C ASN A 36 13.76 7.96 -1.16
N ASN A 37 12.67 8.57 -1.65
CA ASN A 37 12.03 8.26 -2.92
C ASN A 37 11.54 6.82 -3.10
N ASN A 38 11.26 6.12 -1.99
CA ASN A 38 10.60 4.82 -2.06
C ASN A 38 9.07 5.00 -2.05
N TRP A 39 8.44 4.57 -3.12
CA TRP A 39 6.99 4.52 -3.23
C TRP A 39 6.51 3.07 -3.18
N GLY A 40 5.33 2.84 -2.62
CA GLY A 40 4.76 1.50 -2.54
C GLY A 40 3.27 1.52 -2.32
N PHE A 41 2.63 0.36 -2.49
CA PHE A 41 1.21 0.23 -2.21
C PHE A 41 0.90 0.47 -0.73
N PRO A 42 -0.30 0.99 -0.41
CA PRO A 42 -0.78 1.09 0.97
C PRO A 42 -0.88 -0.30 1.58
N LYS A 43 0.09 -0.64 2.44
CA LYS A 43 0.21 -1.92 3.14
C LYS A 43 1.01 -1.75 4.43
N GLY A 44 0.71 -2.60 5.40
CA GLY A 44 1.48 -2.67 6.63
C GLY A 44 1.23 -3.96 7.39
N LYS A 45 1.76 -4.03 8.60
CA LYS A 45 1.90 -5.28 9.35
C LYS A 45 0.57 -5.66 9.99
N ILE A 46 0.23 -6.95 9.93
CA ILE A 46 -0.93 -7.48 10.64
C ILE A 46 -0.72 -7.37 12.15
N GLU A 47 -1.74 -6.90 12.86
CA GLU A 47 -1.74 -6.87 14.33
C GLU A 47 -2.16 -8.21 14.94
N LYS A 48 -1.89 -8.39 16.24
CA LYS A 48 -2.23 -9.63 16.95
C LYS A 48 -3.77 -9.78 17.01
N HIS A 49 -4.27 -10.90 16.47
CA HIS A 49 -5.71 -11.20 16.34
C HIS A 49 -6.48 -10.31 15.35
N GLU A 50 -5.78 -9.60 14.47
CA GLU A 50 -6.40 -8.89 13.34
C GLU A 50 -6.63 -9.86 12.17
N GLU A 51 -7.75 -9.73 11.45
CA GLU A 51 -7.97 -10.49 10.22
C GLU A 51 -7.23 -9.82 9.05
N PRO A 52 -6.67 -10.58 8.09
CA PRO A 52 -5.93 -10.03 6.95
C PRO A 52 -6.65 -8.90 6.20
N TYR A 53 -7.96 -9.04 5.99
CA TYR A 53 -8.77 -8.03 5.33
C TYR A 53 -8.93 -6.76 6.17
N LYS A 54 -9.12 -6.89 7.49
CA LYS A 54 -9.22 -5.75 8.42
C LYS A 54 -7.91 -4.96 8.46
N CYS A 55 -6.77 -5.66 8.46
CA CYS A 55 -5.46 -5.04 8.32
C CYS A 55 -5.37 -4.22 7.03
N ALA A 56 -5.73 -4.78 5.88
CA ALA A 56 -5.73 -4.04 4.62
C ALA A 56 -6.63 -2.78 4.65
N ILE A 57 -7.83 -2.86 5.25
CA ILE A 57 -8.71 -1.68 5.40
C ILE A 57 -8.04 -0.60 6.26
N ARG A 58 -7.45 -0.99 7.39
CA ARG A 58 -6.78 -0.05 8.32
C ARG A 58 -5.64 0.70 7.63
N GLU A 59 -4.76 -0.02 6.96
CA GLU A 59 -3.60 0.53 6.25
C GLU A 59 -4.02 1.48 5.11
N VAL A 60 -5.08 1.13 4.36
CA VAL A 60 -5.60 2.01 3.30
C VAL A 60 -6.30 3.24 3.88
N LYS A 61 -6.95 3.10 5.04
CA LYS A 61 -7.55 4.23 5.77
C LYS A 61 -6.51 5.21 6.27
N GLU A 62 -5.34 4.73 6.65
CA GLU A 62 -4.18 5.57 7.00
C GLU A 62 -3.71 6.41 5.81
N ALA A 63 -3.84 5.90 4.57
CA ALA A 63 -3.63 6.65 3.33
C ALA A 63 -4.74 7.68 3.02
N GLY A 64 -5.83 7.70 3.80
CA GLY A 64 -6.96 8.61 3.62
C GLY A 64 -8.09 8.08 2.75
N PHE A 65 -8.19 6.75 2.55
CA PHE A 65 -9.26 6.14 1.77
C PHE A 65 -9.86 4.91 2.46
N ASP A 66 -11.17 4.71 2.35
CA ASP A 66 -11.85 3.59 3.00
C ASP A 66 -12.34 2.57 1.97
N ILE A 67 -11.74 1.37 1.99
CA ILE A 67 -12.10 0.25 1.12
C ILE A 67 -13.13 -0.71 1.75
N SER A 68 -13.63 -0.43 2.96
CA SER A 68 -14.60 -1.30 3.64
C SER A 68 -15.90 -1.50 2.87
N LYS A 69 -16.28 -0.50 2.04
CA LYS A 69 -17.49 -0.54 1.20
C LYS A 69 -17.20 -0.90 -0.25
N SER A 70 -15.93 -1.06 -0.60
CA SER A 70 -15.52 -1.32 -1.98
C SER A 70 -15.66 -2.80 -2.32
N LYS A 71 -15.99 -3.10 -3.58
CA LYS A 71 -15.97 -4.47 -4.07
C LYS A 71 -14.52 -4.93 -4.18
N ILE A 72 -14.15 -5.91 -3.38
CA ILE A 72 -12.84 -6.54 -3.42
C ILE A 72 -12.91 -7.67 -4.45
N LEU A 73 -12.01 -7.66 -5.43
CA LEU A 73 -11.99 -8.66 -6.51
C LEU A 73 -11.64 -10.06 -6.00
N ASN A 74 -10.84 -10.14 -4.94
CA ASN A 74 -10.22 -11.39 -4.50
C ASN A 74 -10.92 -11.94 -3.25
N ASN A 75 -11.58 -13.09 -3.40
CA ASN A 75 -12.18 -13.84 -2.29
C ASN A 75 -11.18 -14.80 -1.59
N LYS A 76 -9.88 -14.69 -1.92
CA LYS A 76 -8.79 -15.45 -1.30
C LYS A 76 -7.95 -14.52 -0.44
N VAL A 77 -7.42 -15.05 0.67
CA VAL A 77 -6.44 -14.32 1.48
C VAL A 77 -5.20 -14.06 0.62
N VAL A 78 -4.99 -12.79 0.28
CA VAL A 78 -3.85 -12.29 -0.49
C VAL A 78 -3.22 -11.14 0.28
N ARG A 79 -1.93 -10.88 0.03
CA ARG A 79 -1.23 -9.75 0.68
C ARG A 79 -1.73 -8.39 0.19
N LEU A 80 -2.20 -8.31 -1.05
CA LEU A 80 -2.73 -7.08 -1.62
C LEU A 80 -4.11 -7.33 -2.25
N TYR A 81 -5.13 -6.64 -1.74
CA TYR A 81 -6.49 -6.69 -2.27
C TYR A 81 -6.68 -5.68 -3.40
N ALA A 82 -7.18 -6.11 -4.55
CA ALA A 82 -7.44 -5.22 -5.66
C ALA A 82 -8.83 -4.55 -5.50
N VAL A 83 -8.83 -3.22 -5.54
CA VAL A 83 -10.00 -2.35 -5.50
C VAL A 83 -9.98 -1.47 -6.74
N TRP A 84 -11.10 -1.41 -7.45
CA TRP A 84 -11.23 -0.65 -8.69
C TRP A 84 -12.41 0.30 -8.65
N GLY A 85 -12.43 1.27 -9.56
CA GLY A 85 -13.54 2.22 -9.69
C GLY A 85 -13.42 3.42 -8.76
N VAL A 86 -12.22 3.76 -8.30
CA VAL A 86 -12.01 4.98 -7.51
C VAL A 86 -11.85 6.18 -8.45
N PRO A 87 -12.63 7.27 -8.29
CA PRO A 87 -12.46 8.45 -9.12
C PRO A 87 -11.04 9.02 -8.98
N ALA A 88 -10.37 9.31 -10.10
CA ALA A 88 -9.01 9.86 -10.09
C ALA A 88 -8.91 11.24 -9.42
N LYS A 89 -10.04 11.93 -9.23
CA LYS A 89 -10.15 13.21 -8.51
C LYS A 89 -10.23 13.05 -6.99
N THR A 90 -10.32 11.82 -6.49
CA THR A 90 -10.33 11.54 -5.05
C THR A 90 -9.03 12.05 -4.45
N LYS A 91 -9.15 12.91 -3.43
CA LYS A 91 -7.99 13.40 -2.68
C LYS A 91 -7.71 12.44 -1.54
N PHE A 92 -6.47 11.98 -1.48
CA PHE A 92 -5.96 11.17 -0.39
C PHE A 92 -5.28 12.10 0.60
N GLN A 93 -5.66 12.01 1.87
CA GLN A 93 -5.05 12.79 2.94
C GLN A 93 -4.60 11.81 4.02
N PRO A 94 -3.28 11.59 4.17
CA PRO A 94 -2.78 10.64 5.13
C PRO A 94 -3.18 11.06 6.54
N ILE A 95 -3.81 10.13 7.26
CA ILE A 95 -4.27 10.33 8.64
C ILE A 95 -3.14 9.97 9.61
N ALA A 96 -2.30 8.99 9.25
CA ALA A 96 -1.15 8.57 10.03
C ALA A 96 -0.08 9.67 10.06
N ARG A 97 -0.03 10.40 11.17
CA ARG A 97 1.00 11.42 11.41
C ARG A 97 2.35 10.71 11.57
N GLN A 98 3.33 11.07 10.74
CA GLN A 98 4.77 10.76 10.83
C GLN A 98 5.32 9.57 10.01
N GLU A 99 4.49 8.73 9.40
CA GLU A 99 4.99 7.59 8.59
C GLU A 99 4.89 7.84 7.09
N ILE A 100 3.79 8.47 6.64
CA ILE A 100 3.51 8.72 5.23
C ILE A 100 3.84 10.17 4.88
N LYS A 101 4.81 10.36 3.99
CA LYS A 101 5.22 11.66 3.48
C LYS A 101 4.27 12.18 2.41
N ASP A 102 3.85 11.32 1.50
CA ASP A 102 2.97 11.69 0.39
C ASP A 102 2.15 10.49 -0.12
N VAL A 103 1.03 10.77 -0.76
CA VAL A 103 0.14 9.78 -1.39
C VAL A 103 -0.35 10.35 -2.71
N ASP A 104 -0.03 9.69 -3.82
CA ASP A 104 -0.40 10.17 -5.14
C ASP A 104 -0.71 9.04 -6.13
N TRP A 105 -1.41 9.42 -7.20
CA TRP A 105 -1.70 8.57 -8.34
C TRP A 105 -0.46 8.42 -9.23
N SER A 106 0.00 7.19 -9.39
CA SER A 106 1.07 6.82 -10.32
C SER A 106 0.51 6.04 -11.51
N ASN A 107 1.05 6.24 -12.72
CA ASN A 107 0.58 5.43 -13.86
C ASN A 107 1.10 4.00 -13.71
N ILE A 108 0.24 3.03 -14.05
CA ILE A 108 0.60 1.62 -14.02
C ILE A 108 1.77 1.32 -14.96
N LYS A 109 1.88 2.06 -16.06
CA LYS A 109 2.97 1.92 -17.05
C LYS A 109 4.34 2.31 -16.48
N ASP A 110 4.35 3.16 -15.45
CA ASP A 110 5.58 3.65 -14.82
C ASP A 110 6.03 2.71 -13.68
N LEU A 111 5.23 1.68 -13.36
CA LEU A 111 5.59 0.69 -12.35
C LEU A 111 6.61 -0.29 -12.93
N PRO A 112 7.69 -0.63 -12.19
CA PRO A 112 8.60 -1.68 -12.59
C PRO A 112 7.87 -3.03 -12.59
N THR A 113 8.03 -3.79 -13.67
CA THR A 113 7.44 -5.12 -13.86
C THR A 113 8.19 -6.23 -13.13
N THR A 114 9.02 -5.91 -12.13
CA THR A 114 9.88 -6.89 -11.45
C THR A 114 9.04 -7.87 -10.65
N THR A 115 9.11 -9.15 -11.00
CA THR A 115 8.26 -10.25 -10.47
C THR A 115 8.67 -10.76 -9.07
N HIS A 116 9.56 -10.05 -8.37
CA HIS A 116 10.06 -10.46 -7.07
C HIS A 116 9.49 -9.52 -6.00
N ASP A 117 8.85 -10.10 -4.98
CA ASP A 117 8.13 -9.43 -3.91
C ASP A 117 9.09 -8.65 -2.98
N VAL A 118 9.64 -7.55 -3.50
CA VAL A 118 10.39 -6.52 -2.78
C VAL A 118 9.80 -5.20 -3.24
N THR A 119 8.66 -4.81 -2.67
CA THR A 119 7.99 -3.55 -3.05
C THR A 119 8.78 -2.35 -2.51
N THR A 120 9.83 -1.99 -3.24
CA THR A 120 10.53 -0.72 -3.14
C THR A 120 10.58 -0.13 -4.55
N LEU A 121 9.74 0.87 -4.84
CA LEU A 121 9.80 1.61 -6.09
C LEU A 121 10.73 2.79 -5.88
N ILE A 122 11.99 2.64 -6.27
CA ILE A 122 12.92 3.77 -6.36
C ILE A 122 12.54 4.53 -7.63
N TYR A 123 11.88 5.66 -7.48
CA TYR A 123 11.80 6.62 -8.57
C TYR A 123 13.19 7.30 -8.65
N GLU A 124 13.83 7.30 -9.81
CA GLU A 124 14.88 8.29 -10.08
C GLU A 124 14.16 9.55 -10.54
N CYS A 125 14.23 10.60 -9.73
CA CYS A 125 13.73 11.91 -10.13
C CYS A 125 14.79 12.53 -11.04
N ASP A 126 14.64 12.40 -12.35
CA ASP A 126 15.44 13.17 -13.30
C ASP A 126 15.10 14.66 -13.15
N ARG A 127 16.01 15.39 -12.49
CA ARG A 127 16.25 16.83 -12.71
C ARG A 127 17.72 17.15 -12.59
#